data_AF-U1WP52-F1
#
_entry.id   AF-U1WP52-F1
#
_cell.length_a   1.000
_cell.length_b   1.000
_cell.length_c   1.000
_cell.angle_alpha   90.00
_cell.angle_beta   90.00
_cell.angle_gamma   90.00
#
_symmetry.space_group_name_H-M   'P 1'
#
loop_
_entity.id
_entity.type
_entity.pdbx_description
1 polymer ?
#
loop_
_entity_poly.entity_id
_entity_poly.type
_entity_poly.pdbx_seq_one_letter_code
_entity_poly.pdbx_strand_id
1 'polypeptide(L)' 'MVQKMHMEPLTATELVQLEARMSQEEMLCETYINAASHTVTTELKEVCRQMAARHQKNYQFLCQMLNQHQHPPQGVQ' A
#
# COMPACT_ATOMS: atom_id res chain seq x y z
N MET A 1 21.81 20.04 -3.95
CA MET A 1 20.73 20.68 -3.17
C MET A 1 19.55 19.72 -3.16
N VAL A 2 19.30 19.02 -2.06
CA VAL A 2 18.10 18.17 -1.92
C VAL A 2 16.98 19.10 -1.44
N GLN A 3 16.02 19.40 -2.31
CA GLN A 3 14.81 20.11 -1.89
C GLN A 3 14.15 19.27 -0.80
N LYS A 4 14.16 19.79 0.43
CA LYS A 4 13.34 19.28 1.52
C LYS A 4 11.89 19.57 1.13
N MET A 5 11.22 18.61 0.49
CA MET A 5 9.76 18.65 0.34
C MET A 5 9.19 18.53 1.75
N HIS A 6 8.74 19.64 2.31
CA HIS A 6 7.87 19.63 3.49
C HIS A 6 6.60 18.88 3.06
N MET A 7 6.42 17.66 3.58
CA MET A 7 5.18 16.93 3.41
C MET A 7 4.17 17.58 4.35
N GLU A 8 3.20 18.31 3.79
CA GLU A 8 2.08 18.84 4.56
C GLU A 8 1.32 17.68 5.23
N PRO A 9 0.80 17.88 6.45
CA PRO A 9 -0.05 16.87 7.08
C PRO A 9 -1.29 16.63 6.22
N LEU A 10 -1.67 15.36 6.08
CA LEU A 10 -2.88 14.99 5.36
C LEU A 10 -4.11 15.59 6.06
N THR A 11 -5.05 16.09 5.28
CA THR A 11 -6.37 16.48 5.78
C THR A 11 -7.13 15.24 6.27
N ALA A 12 -8.14 15.44 7.13
CA ALA A 12 -8.99 14.34 7.60
C ALA A 12 -9.65 13.57 6.44
N THR A 13 -10.03 14.25 5.36
CA THR A 13 -10.59 13.61 4.17
C THR A 13 -9.55 12.77 3.43
N GLU A 14 -8.33 13.26 3.28
CA GLU A 14 -7.24 12.51 2.63
C GLU A 14 -6.83 11.30 3.47
N LEU A 15 -6.83 11.40 4.80
CA LEU A 15 -6.59 10.27 5.71
C LEU A 15 -7.64 9.17 5.52
N VAL A 16 -8.94 9.53 5.52
CA VAL A 16 -10.03 8.56 5.29
C VAL A 16 -9.91 7.90 3.91
N GLN A 17 -9.58 8.67 2.88
CA GLN A 17 -9.36 8.11 1.54
C GLN A 17 -8.14 7.18 1.49
N LEU A 18 -7.06 7.53 2.17
CA LEU A 18 -5.85 6.72 2.26
C LEU A 18 -6.11 5.41 3.00
N GLU A 19 -6.78 5.45 4.14
CA GLU A 19 -7.20 4.26 4.90
C GLU A 19 -8.11 3.36 4.06
N ALA A 20 -9.10 3.93 3.36
CA ALA A 20 -9.97 3.17 2.47
C ALA A 20 -9.19 2.47 1.33
N ARG A 21 -8.17 3.14 0.77
CA ARG A 21 -7.27 2.54 -0.23
C ARG A 21 -6.41 1.43 0.37
N MET A 22 -5.87 1.62 1.58
CA MET A 22 -5.09 0.60 2.27
C MET A 22 -5.93 -0.66 2.52
N SER A 23 -7.15 -0.52 3.05
CA SER A 23 -8.06 -1.65 3.24
C SER A 23 -8.41 -2.34 1.91
N GLN A 24 -8.53 -1.58 0.82
CA GLN A 24 -8.77 -2.15 -0.50
C GLN A 24 -7.57 -2.97 -1.00
N GLU A 25 -6.33 -2.47 -0.86
CA GLU A 25 -5.12 -3.20 -1.26
C GLU A 25 -4.93 -4.49 -0.45
N GLU A 26 -5.22 -4.46 0.85
CA GLU A 26 -5.19 -5.64 1.72
C GLU A 26 -6.21 -6.70 1.29
N MET A 27 -7.47 -6.30 1.07
CA MET A 27 -8.52 -7.19 0.58
C MET A 27 -8.16 -7.83 -0.78
N LEU A 28 -7.61 -7.06 -1.70
CA LEU A 28 -7.20 -7.56 -3.02
C LEU A 28 -6.03 -8.54 -2.90
N CYS A 29 -5.05 -8.26 -2.03
CA CYS A 29 -3.95 -9.15 -1.74
C CYS A 29 -4.47 -10.53 -1.27
N GLU A 30 -5.33 -10.54 -0.25
CA GLU A 30 -5.94 -11.77 0.28
C GLU A 30 -6.77 -12.51 -0.78
N THR A 31 -7.53 -11.77 -1.58
CA THR A 31 -8.33 -12.34 -2.68
C THR A 31 -7.45 -13.10 -3.67
N TYR A 32 -6.32 -12.51 -4.07
CA TYR A 32 -5.40 -13.16 -5.01
C TYR A 32 -4.59 -14.30 -4.38
N ILE A 33 -4.25 -14.23 -3.09
CA ILE A 33 -3.64 -15.35 -2.34
C ILE A 33 -4.61 -16.54 -2.28
N ASN A 34 -5.87 -16.27 -1.96
CA ASN A 34 -6.91 -17.28 -1.93
C ASN A 34 -7.13 -17.85 -3.34
N ALA A 35 -7.26 -17.01 -4.37
CA ALA A 35 -7.41 -17.47 -5.75
C ALA A 35 -6.23 -18.36 -6.18
N ALA A 36 -4.98 -17.96 -5.91
CA ALA A 36 -3.80 -18.77 -6.22
C ALA A 36 -3.85 -20.15 -5.56
N SER A 37 -4.42 -20.25 -4.34
CA SER A 37 -4.53 -21.52 -3.60
C SER A 37 -5.58 -22.46 -4.17
N HIS A 38 -6.66 -21.93 -4.75
CA HIS A 38 -7.76 -22.72 -5.32
C HIS A 38 -7.60 -23.01 -6.83
N THR A 39 -6.65 -22.36 -7.49
CA THR A 39 -6.45 -22.53 -8.93
C THR A 39 -5.57 -23.74 -9.25
N VAL A 40 -6.03 -24.56 -10.19
CA VAL A 40 -5.31 -25.76 -10.67
C VAL A 40 -4.28 -25.38 -11.74
N THR A 41 -4.66 -24.49 -12.67
CA THR A 41 -3.79 -24.05 -13.77
C THR A 41 -2.56 -23.31 -13.26
N THR A 42 -1.38 -23.78 -13.65
CA THR A 42 -0.09 -23.21 -13.23
C THR A 42 0.06 -21.75 -13.66
N GLU A 43 -0.32 -21.42 -14.88
CA GLU A 43 -0.26 -20.04 -15.40
C GLU A 43 -1.13 -19.08 -14.58
N LEU A 44 -2.39 -19.44 -14.36
CA LEU A 44 -3.31 -18.60 -13.59
C LEU A 44 -2.89 -18.50 -12.10
N LYS A 45 -2.37 -19.58 -11.51
CA LYS A 45 -1.76 -19.54 -10.17
C LYS A 45 -0.60 -18.54 -10.09
N GLU A 46 0.25 -18.50 -11.11
CA GLU A 46 1.36 -17.56 -11.17
C GLU A 46 0.89 -16.11 -11.34
N VAL A 47 -0.09 -15.87 -12.21
CA VAL A 47 -0.73 -14.54 -12.35
C VAL A 47 -1.33 -14.08 -11.01
N CYS A 48 -2.05 -14.95 -10.31
CA CYS A 48 -2.59 -14.62 -8.99
C CYS A 48 -1.49 -14.28 -7.98
N ARG A 49 -0.38 -15.02 -7.96
CA ARG A 49 0.77 -14.72 -7.07
C ARG A 49 1.41 -13.37 -7.39
N GLN A 50 1.58 -13.04 -8.67
CA GLN A 50 2.12 -11.75 -9.11
C GLN A 50 1.20 -10.60 -8.69
N MET A 51 -0.12 -10.77 -8.84
CA MET A 51 -1.09 -9.77 -8.41
C MET A 51 -1.09 -9.59 -6.89
N ALA A 52 -1.07 -10.67 -6.11
CA ALA A 52 -0.95 -10.59 -4.65
C ALA A 52 0.32 -9.84 -4.22
N ALA A 53 1.49 -10.16 -4.81
CA ALA A 53 2.74 -9.48 -4.52
C ALA A 53 2.69 -7.99 -4.87
N ARG A 54 2.01 -7.62 -5.97
CA ARG A 54 1.81 -6.22 -6.35
C ARG A 54 0.96 -5.47 -5.33
N HIS A 55 -0.18 -6.03 -4.92
CA HIS A 55 -1.06 -5.40 -3.93
C HIS A 55 -0.39 -5.29 -2.55
N GLN A 56 0.38 -6.29 -2.15
CA GLN A 56 1.20 -6.22 -0.93
C GLN A 56 2.22 -5.07 -0.99
N LYS A 57 2.89 -4.88 -2.14
CA LYS A 57 3.83 -3.77 -2.33
C LYS A 57 3.13 -2.41 -2.31
N ASN A 58 1.95 -2.29 -2.92
CA ASN A 58 1.14 -1.07 -2.88
C ASN A 58 0.73 -0.74 -1.43
N TYR A 59 0.23 -1.71 -0.69
CA TYR A 59 -0.13 -1.53 0.72
C TYR A 59 1.06 -1.03 1.54
N GLN A 60 2.23 -1.66 1.39
CA GLN A 60 3.45 -1.23 2.07
C GLN A 60 3.84 0.22 1.71
N PHE A 61 3.69 0.60 0.45
CA PHE A 61 3.94 1.97 0.01
C PHE A 61 2.96 2.98 0.66
N LEU A 62 1.67 2.64 0.74
CA LEU A 62 0.68 3.48 1.41
C LEU A 62 0.96 3.61 2.91
N CYS A 63 1.38 2.53 3.58
CA CYS A 63 1.84 2.59 4.97
C CYS A 63 3.05 3.51 5.16
N GLN A 64 4.02 3.47 4.24
CA GLN A 64 5.17 4.36 4.27
C GLN A 64 4.76 5.81 4.07
N MET A 65 3.85 6.09 3.14
CA MET A 65 3.30 7.44 2.96
C MET A 65 2.61 7.93 4.23
N LEU A 66 1.72 7.13 4.81
CA LEU A 66 1.02 7.50 6.05
C LEU A 66 2.01 7.82 7.17
N ASN A 67 3.03 6.98 7.35
CA ASN A 67 4.07 7.19 8.36
C ASN A 67 4.86 8.49 8.10
N GLN A 68 5.21 8.80 6.84
CA GLN A 68 5.88 10.05 6.49
C GLN A 68 5.03 11.30 6.78
N HIS A 69 3.71 11.22 6.66
CA HIS A 69 2.81 12.33 6.98
C HIS A 69 2.50 12.43 8.49
N GLN A 70 2.51 11.32 9.24
CA GLN A 70 2.28 11.31 10.70
C GLN A 70 3.55 11.66 11.50
N HIS A 71 4.70 11.23 11.00
CA HIS A 71 6.02 11.49 11.57
C HIS A 71 6.91 12.13 10.51
N PRO A 72 6.59 13.36 10.06
CA PRO A 72 7.48 14.08 9.16
C PRO A 72 8.86 14.13 9.84
N PRO A 73 9.95 13.78 9.14
CA PRO A 73 11.27 13.73 9.73
C PRO A 73 11.53 15.08 10.39
N GLN A 74 11.52 15.10 11.71
CA GLN A 74 11.74 16.31 12.49
C GLN A 74 13.08 16.86 12.04
N GLY A 75 13.07 18.02 11.41
CA GLY A 75 14.27 18.82 11.29
C GLY A 75 14.79 19.03 12.70
N VAL A 76 15.94 18.43 13.00
CA VAL A 76 16.76 18.81 14.14
C VAL A 76 16.92 20.33 14.07
N GLN A 77 16.29 21.03 15.02
CA GLN A 77 16.72 22.35 15.46
C GLN A 77 17.53 22.15 16.73
#